data_AF-I2E889-F1
#
_entry.id   AF-I2E889-F1
#
_cell.length_a   1.000
_cell.length_b   1.000
_cell.length_c   1.000
_cell.angle_alpha   90.00
_cell.angle_beta   90.00
_cell.angle_gamma   90.00
#
_symmetry.space_group_name_H-M   'P 1'
#
loop_
_entity.id
_entity.type
_entity.pdbx_description
1 polymer ?
#
loop_
_entity_poly.entity_id
_entity_poly.type
_entity_poly.pdbx_seq_one_letter_code
_entity_poly.pdbx_strand_id
1 'polypeptide(L)'
;MAEITNITIKNIKGFMDQNNSFNVHILPNKVNLLVAPNGFGKSSIAQGFESLNSNRLDLPDDLYHDKNSPISPEISITYDNNVLLANRDQNTISQVFDVTVINSGLKATAKVRNIGHRVIQQGILEVEDIVLRTSIPRVAHIDYAFSQIKDNFGKNKKVLTNLSEKFAQNGIA
;
A
#
# COMPACT_ATOMS: atom_id res chain seq x y z
N MET A 1 5.49 -32.83 -0.79
CA MET A 1 5.35 -31.67 -1.69
C MET A 1 5.21 -30.48 -0.77
N ALA A 2 5.98 -29.42 -0.97
CA ALA A 2 5.94 -28.28 -0.05
C ALA A 2 4.53 -27.67 -0.05
N GLU A 3 3.98 -27.41 1.12
CA GLU A 3 2.58 -27.03 1.32
C GLU A 3 2.47 -26.23 2.62
N ILE A 4 1.58 -25.23 2.64
CA ILE A 4 1.14 -24.63 3.90
C ILE A 4 -0.08 -25.42 4.38
N THR A 5 0.05 -26.05 5.55
CA THR A 5 -0.96 -26.96 6.12
C THR A 5 -1.77 -26.34 7.25
N ASN A 6 -1.28 -25.24 7.82
CA ASN A 6 -1.95 -24.55 8.92
C ASN A 6 -1.62 -23.06 8.90
N ILE A 7 -2.59 -22.24 9.29
CA ILE A 7 -2.41 -20.82 9.60
C ILE A 7 -2.97 -20.59 11.01
N THR A 8 -2.20 -19.90 11.85
CA THR A 8 -2.60 -19.49 13.19
C THR A 8 -2.41 -17.98 13.35
N ILE A 9 -3.37 -17.30 13.95
CA ILE A 9 -3.39 -15.84 14.10
C ILE A 9 -3.77 -15.50 15.53
N LYS A 10 -2.96 -14.76 16.29
CA LYS A 10 -3.24 -14.38 17.68
C LYS A 10 -3.35 -12.87 17.83
N ASN A 11 -4.24 -12.44 18.71
CA ASN A 11 -4.48 -11.05 19.09
C ASN A 11 -4.59 -10.05 17.92
N ILE A 12 -5.10 -10.49 16.76
CA ILE A 12 -5.48 -9.63 15.63
C ILE A 12 -7.01 -9.54 15.61
N LYS A 13 -7.58 -8.39 15.31
CA LYS A 13 -9.02 -8.10 15.32
C LYS A 13 -9.87 -9.28 14.81
N GLY A 14 -10.73 -9.82 15.65
CA GLY A 14 -11.59 -10.97 15.33
C GLY A 14 -10.97 -12.35 15.59
N PHE A 15 -9.69 -12.42 15.94
CA PHE A 15 -8.98 -13.62 16.35
C PHE A 15 -8.47 -13.46 17.78
N MET A 16 -9.05 -14.25 18.68
CA MET A 16 -8.60 -14.40 20.06
C MET A 16 -7.42 -15.39 20.12
N ASP A 17 -7.01 -15.78 21.32
CA ASP A 17 -6.04 -16.86 21.51
C ASP A 17 -6.68 -18.25 21.44
N GLN A 18 -8.01 -18.31 21.43
CA GLN A 18 -8.82 -19.53 21.32
C GLN A 18 -9.46 -19.59 19.92
N ASN A 19 -9.50 -20.77 19.28
CA ASN A 19 -10.08 -20.99 17.93
C ASN A 19 -9.48 -20.13 16.81
N ASN A 20 -8.16 -19.98 16.85
CA ASN A 20 -7.43 -19.02 16.05
C ASN A 20 -6.44 -19.69 15.07
N SER A 21 -6.47 -21.02 15.06
CA SER A 21 -5.71 -21.91 14.19
C SER A 21 -6.67 -22.68 13.31
N PHE A 22 -6.38 -22.76 12.01
CA PHE A 22 -7.19 -23.49 11.06
C PHE A 22 -6.30 -24.21 10.05
N ASN A 23 -6.66 -25.46 9.79
CA ASN A 23 -5.98 -26.30 8.81
C ASN A 23 -6.36 -25.87 7.40
N VAL A 24 -5.35 -25.78 6.54
CA VAL A 24 -5.48 -25.37 5.14
C VAL A 24 -4.68 -26.33 4.28
N HIS A 25 -4.95 -26.31 2.97
CA HIS A 25 -4.17 -27.07 1.99
C HIS A 25 -3.76 -26.13 0.87
N ILE A 26 -2.71 -25.35 1.11
CA ILE A 26 -2.23 -24.32 0.17
C ILE A 26 -1.03 -24.88 -0.58
N LEU A 27 -1.24 -25.17 -1.86
CA LEU A 27 -0.21 -25.72 -2.73
C LEU A 27 0.52 -24.61 -3.50
N PRO A 28 1.85 -24.71 -3.66
CA PRO A 28 2.62 -23.78 -4.46
C PRO A 28 2.23 -23.89 -5.93
N ASN A 29 2.45 -22.80 -6.69
CA ASN A 29 2.17 -22.71 -8.12
C ASN A 29 0.71 -22.97 -8.51
N LYS A 30 -0.22 -22.77 -7.57
CA LYS A 30 -1.67 -22.86 -7.79
C LYS A 30 -2.36 -21.64 -7.20
N VAL A 31 -3.49 -21.27 -7.80
CA VAL A 31 -4.41 -20.34 -7.18
C VAL A 31 -5.14 -21.08 -6.06
N ASN A 32 -4.94 -20.65 -4.82
CA ASN A 32 -5.59 -21.21 -3.66
C ASN A 32 -6.72 -20.27 -3.23
N LEU A 33 -7.95 -20.80 -3.13
CA LEU A 33 -9.12 -20.01 -2.74
C LEU A 33 -9.52 -20.36 -1.30
N LEU A 34 -9.30 -19.42 -0.38
CA LEU A 34 -9.75 -19.53 1.00
C LEU A 34 -11.13 -18.87 1.15
N VAL A 35 -12.15 -19.69 1.46
CA VAL A 35 -13.54 -19.22 1.62
C VAL A 35 -13.97 -19.42 3.06
N ALA A 36 -14.57 -18.38 3.65
CA ALA A 36 -15.15 -18.45 4.98
C ALA A 36 -16.42 -17.57 5.07
N PRO A 37 -17.34 -17.83 6.02
CA PRO A 37 -18.53 -17.01 6.23
C PRO A 37 -18.23 -15.54 6.53
N ASN A 38 -19.25 -14.68 6.40
CA ASN A 38 -19.15 -13.30 6.84
C ASN A 38 -18.91 -13.23 8.34
N GLY A 39 -18.08 -12.28 8.78
CA GLY A 39 -17.68 -12.17 10.20
C GLY A 39 -16.57 -13.11 10.65
N PHE A 40 -16.10 -14.06 9.81
CA PHE A 40 -14.97 -14.94 10.16
C PHE A 40 -13.63 -14.21 10.38
N GLY A 41 -13.53 -12.94 9.98
CA GLY A 41 -12.28 -12.18 10.07
C GLY A 41 -11.41 -12.26 8.82
N LYS A 42 -11.95 -12.65 7.65
CA LYS A 42 -11.20 -12.67 6.37
C LYS A 42 -10.40 -11.40 6.10
N SER A 43 -11.02 -10.22 6.31
CA SER A 43 -10.35 -8.93 6.17
C SER A 43 -9.25 -8.72 7.22
N SER A 44 -9.46 -9.19 8.45
CA SER A 44 -8.45 -9.12 9.50
C SER A 44 -7.24 -10.00 9.22
N ILE A 45 -7.44 -11.18 8.60
CA ILE A 45 -6.35 -12.02 8.10
C ILE A 45 -5.51 -11.23 7.10
N ALA A 46 -6.18 -10.62 6.11
CA ALA A 46 -5.51 -9.82 5.09
C ALA A 46 -4.72 -8.67 5.71
N GLN A 47 -5.32 -7.91 6.64
CA GLN A 47 -4.64 -6.83 7.35
C GLN A 47 -3.45 -7.32 8.18
N GLY A 48 -3.55 -8.50 8.82
CA GLY A 48 -2.45 -9.10 9.55
C GLY A 48 -1.25 -9.41 8.64
N PHE A 49 -1.48 -10.01 7.47
CA PHE A 49 -0.43 -10.27 6.49
C PHE A 49 0.11 -8.97 5.83
N GLU A 50 -0.73 -7.95 5.66
CA GLU A 50 -0.33 -6.64 5.13
C GLU A 50 0.61 -5.90 6.11
N SER A 51 0.44 -6.12 7.42
CA SER A 51 1.30 -5.56 8.46
C SER A 51 2.65 -6.27 8.64
N LEU A 52 2.97 -7.28 7.83
CA LEU A 52 4.28 -7.92 7.86
C LEU A 52 5.33 -7.06 7.13
N ASN A 53 6.47 -6.85 7.79
CA ASN A 53 7.68 -6.34 7.14
C ASN A 53 8.81 -7.38 7.22
N SER A 54 9.97 -7.10 6.63
CA SER A 54 11.10 -8.06 6.61
C SER A 54 11.59 -8.52 7.99
N ASN A 55 11.29 -7.76 9.05
CA ASN A 55 11.86 -7.98 10.38
C ASN A 55 10.82 -8.42 11.41
N ARG A 56 9.56 -7.97 11.30
CA ARG A 56 8.52 -8.17 12.30
C ARG A 56 7.10 -8.00 11.74
N LEU A 57 6.11 -8.33 12.57
CA LEU A 57 4.72 -7.91 12.45
C LEU A 57 4.55 -6.51 13.08
N ASP A 58 4.29 -5.50 12.24
CA ASP A 58 4.11 -4.09 12.63
C ASP A 58 2.62 -3.73 12.56
N LEU A 59 1.83 -4.37 13.42
CA LEU A 59 0.38 -4.23 13.45
C LEU A 59 -0.02 -2.90 14.14
N PRO A 60 -0.86 -2.05 13.53
CA PRO A 60 -1.47 -0.91 14.19
C PRO A 60 -2.35 -1.31 15.39
N ASP A 61 -2.31 -0.54 16.48
CA ASP A 61 -3.05 -0.81 17.72
C ASP A 61 -4.57 -0.99 17.50
N ASP A 62 -5.17 -0.25 16.57
CA ASP A 62 -6.61 -0.33 16.25
C ASP A 62 -7.03 -1.67 15.61
N LEU A 63 -6.05 -2.46 15.18
CA LEU A 63 -6.22 -3.80 14.62
C LEU A 63 -5.95 -4.92 15.64
N TYR A 64 -5.68 -4.58 16.90
CA TYR A 64 -5.57 -5.59 17.96
C TYR A 64 -6.95 -6.14 18.30
N HIS A 65 -7.02 -7.41 18.69
CA HIS A 65 -8.26 -7.95 19.26
C HIS A 65 -8.48 -7.38 20.67
N ASP A 66 -7.45 -7.48 21.52
CA ASP A 66 -7.41 -6.91 22.86
C ASP A 66 -6.05 -6.23 23.11
N LYS A 67 -6.09 -4.91 23.29
CA LYS A 67 -4.92 -4.08 23.57
C LYS A 67 -4.28 -4.35 24.94
N ASN A 68 -5.08 -4.86 25.88
CA ASN A 68 -4.63 -5.15 27.24
C ASN A 68 -4.22 -6.62 27.40
N SER A 69 -4.30 -7.42 26.32
CA SER A 69 -3.91 -8.82 26.37
C SER A 69 -2.41 -8.94 26.67
N PRO A 70 -2.00 -9.87 27.55
CA PRO A 70 -0.59 -10.19 27.73
C PRO A 70 0.01 -10.85 26.48
N ILE A 71 -0.83 -11.32 25.54
CA ILE A 71 -0.40 -11.98 24.31
C ILE A 71 -0.25 -10.93 23.22
N SER A 72 0.95 -10.82 22.68
CA SER A 72 1.22 -9.92 21.56
C SER A 72 0.65 -10.50 20.25
N PRO A 73 0.30 -9.65 19.26
CA PRO A 73 -0.09 -10.12 17.95
C PRO A 73 0.95 -11.04 17.32
N GLU A 74 0.48 -12.12 16.71
CA GLU A 74 1.33 -13.14 16.12
C GLU A 74 0.62 -13.79 14.93
N ILE A 75 1.37 -14.08 13.86
CA ILE A 75 0.93 -14.90 12.74
C ILE A 75 1.92 -16.05 12.61
N SER A 76 1.44 -17.27 12.52
CA SER A 76 2.26 -18.41 12.15
C SER A 76 1.65 -19.23 11.04
N ILE A 77 2.53 -19.80 10.21
CA ILE A 77 2.16 -20.72 9.13
C ILE A 77 2.99 -21.99 9.28
N THR A 78 2.35 -23.14 9.12
CA THR A 78 3.06 -24.42 9.04
C THR A 78 3.35 -24.70 7.58
N TYR A 79 4.61 -24.56 7.17
CA TYR A 79 5.09 -24.82 5.82
C TYR A 79 6.04 -26.02 5.82
N ASP A 80 5.66 -27.09 5.11
CA ASP A 80 6.45 -28.32 5.01
C ASP A 80 6.89 -28.86 6.38
N ASN A 81 5.92 -28.96 7.31
CA ASN A 81 6.09 -29.34 8.72
C ASN A 81 6.95 -28.40 9.59
N ASN A 82 7.43 -27.28 9.05
CA ASN A 82 8.13 -26.25 9.81
C ASN A 82 7.19 -25.10 10.15
N VAL A 83 7.26 -24.61 11.37
CA VAL A 83 6.46 -23.44 11.80
C VAL A 83 7.27 -22.18 11.55
N LEU A 84 6.77 -21.34 10.65
CA LEU A 84 7.25 -19.98 10.45
C LEU A 84 6.37 -19.01 11.25
N LEU A 85 6.97 -17.97 11.80
CA LEU A 85 6.36 -17.10 12.80
C LEU A 85 6.69 -15.64 12.49
N ALA A 86 5.72 -14.77 12.65
CA ALA A 86 5.92 -13.34 12.71
C ALA A 86 5.21 -12.77 13.95
N ASN A 87 5.96 -11.98 14.72
CA ASN A 87 5.46 -11.24 15.88
C ASN A 87 6.20 -9.89 15.95
N ARG A 88 6.08 -9.17 17.07
CA ARG A 88 6.72 -7.85 17.24
C ARG A 88 8.24 -7.87 17.11
N ASP A 89 8.90 -8.98 17.40
CA ASP A 89 10.35 -9.07 17.54
C ASP A 89 11.03 -9.75 16.35
N GLN A 90 10.32 -10.62 15.63
CA GLN A 90 10.87 -11.39 14.51
C GLN A 90 9.84 -11.67 13.42
N ASN A 91 10.36 -11.99 12.23
CA ASN A 91 9.57 -12.51 11.11
C ASN A 91 10.37 -13.57 10.32
N THR A 92 10.18 -14.85 10.66
CA THR A 92 10.77 -15.97 9.91
C THR A 92 9.98 -16.33 8.65
N ILE A 93 8.75 -15.83 8.49
CA ILE A 93 7.96 -15.98 7.25
C ILE A 93 8.69 -15.30 6.08
N SER A 94 9.25 -14.10 6.33
CA SER A 94 9.99 -13.32 5.32
C SER A 94 11.25 -13.99 4.77
N GLN A 95 11.78 -15.00 5.49
CA GLN A 95 12.95 -15.76 5.05
C GLN A 95 12.62 -16.75 3.92
N VAL A 96 11.33 -17.07 3.77
CA VAL A 96 10.83 -18.08 2.82
C VAL A 96 9.86 -17.45 1.81
N PHE A 97 9.08 -16.45 2.21
CA PHE A 97 8.02 -15.87 1.42
C PHE A 97 8.13 -14.35 1.32
N ASP A 98 7.99 -13.83 0.10
CA ASP A 98 7.60 -12.45 -0.13
C ASP A 98 6.08 -12.35 0.00
N VAL A 99 5.62 -11.56 0.98
CA VAL A 99 4.20 -11.36 1.27
C VAL A 99 3.74 -10.01 0.72
N THR A 100 2.64 -10.02 -0.01
CA THR A 100 1.95 -8.80 -0.45
C THR A 100 0.46 -9.05 -0.45
N VAL A 101 -0.28 -8.08 0.08
CA VAL A 101 -1.74 -8.10 0.10
C VAL A 101 -2.25 -7.11 -0.93
N ILE A 102 -3.10 -7.60 -1.84
CA ILE A 102 -3.75 -6.76 -2.86
C ILE A 102 -5.21 -6.61 -2.45
N ASN A 103 -5.60 -5.38 -2.10
CA ASN A 103 -6.98 -5.02 -1.81
C ASN A 103 -7.60 -4.26 -3.00
N SER A 104 -8.93 -4.28 -3.12
CA SER A 104 -9.64 -3.58 -4.21
C SER A 104 -9.79 -2.07 -3.99
N GLY A 105 -9.29 -1.53 -2.87
CA GLY A 105 -9.42 -0.12 -2.49
C GLY A 105 -10.85 0.36 -2.22
N LEU A 106 -11.85 -0.52 -2.31
CA LEU A 106 -13.26 -0.17 -2.14
C LEU A 106 -13.58 0.07 -0.66
N LYS A 107 -13.98 1.30 -0.32
CA LYS A 107 -14.50 1.67 0.99
C LYS A 107 -15.94 2.13 0.90
N ALA A 108 -16.71 1.77 1.92
CA ALA A 108 -18.05 2.30 2.10
C ALA A 108 -17.96 3.67 2.78
N THR A 109 -18.38 4.70 2.06
CA THR A 109 -18.39 6.09 2.54
C THR A 109 -19.83 6.58 2.63
N ALA A 110 -20.11 7.47 3.57
CA ALA A 110 -21.39 8.17 3.63
C ALA A 110 -21.22 9.58 3.07
N LYS A 111 -21.91 9.91 1.97
CA LYS A 111 -22.01 11.30 1.50
C LYS A 111 -23.25 11.94 2.11
N VAL A 112 -23.02 13.04 2.82
CA VAL A 112 -24.07 13.91 3.33
C VAL A 112 -24.41 14.94 2.27
N ARG A 113 -25.68 15.00 1.86
CA ARG A 113 -26.20 16.06 0.99
C ARG A 113 -27.24 16.87 1.74
N ASN A 114 -27.04 18.19 1.75
CA ASN A 114 -28.05 19.13 2.24
C ASN A 114 -28.86 19.61 1.04
N ILE A 115 -30.15 19.31 1.03
CA ILE A 115 -31.09 19.80 0.02
C ILE A 115 -32.17 20.60 0.77
N GLY A 116 -32.08 21.93 0.68
CA GLY A 116 -32.90 22.84 1.48
C GLY A 116 -32.65 22.68 2.98
N HIS A 117 -33.70 22.47 3.76
CA HIS A 117 -33.64 22.25 5.23
C HIS A 117 -33.50 20.77 5.64
N ARG A 118 -33.25 19.84 4.70
CA ARG A 118 -33.13 18.40 4.99
C ARG A 118 -31.70 17.91 4.73
N VAL A 119 -31.21 17.11 5.67
CA VAL A 119 -29.94 16.38 5.59
C VAL A 119 -30.24 14.96 5.10
N ILE A 120 -29.69 14.58 3.96
CA ILE A 120 -29.82 13.22 3.40
C ILE A 120 -28.45 12.55 3.48
N GLN A 121 -28.38 11.38 4.12
CA GLN A 121 -27.20 10.54 4.15
C GLN A 121 -27.35 9.41 3.14
N GLN A 122 -26.39 9.27 2.23
CA GLN A 122 -26.35 8.19 1.24
C GLN A 122 -25.05 7.40 1.40
N GLY A 123 -25.18 6.08 1.57
CA GLY A 123 -24.04 5.15 1.50
C GLY A 123 -23.61 4.96 0.05
N ILE A 124 -22.31 5.13 -0.22
CA ILE A 124 -21.70 4.98 -1.54
C ILE A 124 -20.44 4.12 -1.38
N LEU A 125 -20.16 3.29 -2.37
CA LEU A 125 -18.87 2.60 -2.48
C LEU A 125 -17.94 3.46 -3.32
N GLU A 126 -16.79 3.82 -2.75
CA GLU A 126 -15.77 4.62 -3.42
C GLU A 126 -14.44 3.89 -3.38
N VAL A 127 -13.61 4.12 -4.38
CA VAL A 127 -12.22 3.64 -4.38
C VAL A 127 -11.36 4.71 -3.72
N GLU A 128 -10.47 4.32 -2.81
CA GLU A 128 -9.54 5.27 -2.20
C GLU A 128 -8.60 5.92 -3.22
N ASP A 129 -8.21 7.16 -2.93
CA ASP A 129 -7.24 7.88 -3.75
C ASP A 129 -5.90 7.15 -3.77
N ILE A 130 -5.34 6.97 -4.97
CA ILE A 130 -3.99 6.44 -5.16
C ILE A 130 -3.00 7.59 -4.93
N VAL A 131 -2.36 7.61 -3.77
CA VAL A 131 -1.35 8.62 -3.43
C VAL A 131 0.01 8.23 -4.05
N LEU A 132 0.36 8.83 -5.18
CA LEU A 132 1.65 8.59 -5.87
C LEU A 132 2.86 9.15 -5.11
N ARG A 133 2.67 10.25 -4.36
CA ARG A 133 3.72 10.88 -3.54
C ARG A 133 3.07 11.60 -2.37
N THR A 134 3.55 11.34 -1.15
CA THR A 134 3.01 11.92 0.09
C THR A 134 3.39 13.38 0.32
N SER A 135 4.39 13.89 -0.41
CA SER A 135 4.84 15.27 -0.32
C SER A 135 4.80 15.95 -1.68
N ILE A 136 4.47 17.24 -1.68
CA ILE A 136 4.58 18.10 -2.86
C ILE A 136 6.07 18.21 -3.24
N PRO A 137 6.48 17.94 -4.49
CA PRO A 137 7.86 18.17 -4.93
C PRO A 137 8.25 19.62 -4.72
N ARG A 138 9.49 19.86 -4.31
CA ARG A 138 10.01 21.24 -4.25
C ARG A 138 9.96 21.81 -5.67
N VAL A 139 9.58 23.08 -5.78
CA VAL A 139 9.64 23.83 -7.04
C VAL A 139 11.06 23.74 -7.58
N ALA A 140 11.21 23.11 -8.74
CA ALA A 140 12.48 23.09 -9.46
C ALA A 140 12.52 24.35 -10.34
N HIS A 141 13.49 25.22 -10.09
CA HIS A 141 13.79 26.30 -11.03
C HIS A 141 14.63 25.73 -12.17
N ILE A 142 14.19 25.97 -13.39
CA ILE A 142 15.01 25.69 -14.57
C ILE A 142 15.96 26.88 -14.69
N ASP A 143 17.21 26.70 -14.28
CA ASP A 143 18.28 27.69 -14.41
C ASP A 143 18.77 27.81 -15.86
N TYR A 144 17.83 27.96 -16.80
CA TYR A 144 18.10 28.20 -18.20
C TYR A 144 18.10 29.70 -18.46
N ALA A 145 19.29 30.28 -18.60
CA ALA A 145 19.46 31.63 -19.12
C ALA A 145 20.18 31.56 -20.47
N PHE A 146 19.46 31.85 -21.55
CA PHE A 146 20.04 31.91 -22.90
C PHE A 146 21.27 32.82 -22.99
N SER A 147 21.27 33.92 -22.23
CA SER A 147 22.42 34.83 -22.11
C SER A 147 23.67 34.14 -21.58
N GLN A 148 23.54 33.30 -20.56
CA GLN A 148 24.66 32.55 -19.96
C GLN A 148 25.18 31.47 -20.93
N ILE A 149 24.27 30.76 -21.60
CA ILE A 149 24.66 29.75 -22.61
C ILE A 149 25.39 30.40 -23.78
N LYS A 150 24.94 31.59 -24.22
CA LYS A 150 25.56 32.34 -25.31
C LYS A 150 27.02 32.67 -25.03
N ASP A 151 27.40 32.93 -23.78
CA ASP A 151 28.79 33.22 -23.42
C ASP A 151 29.73 32.01 -23.57
N ASN A 152 29.23 30.77 -23.41
CA ASN A 152 30.03 29.55 -23.67
C ASN A 152 30.49 29.43 -25.14
N PHE A 153 29.83 30.11 -26.08
CA PHE A 153 30.22 30.13 -27.50
C PHE A 153 31.30 31.16 -27.81
N GLY A 154 31.78 31.93 -26.81
CA GLY A 154 32.92 32.83 -26.93
C GLY A 154 32.80 33.82 -28.10
N LYS A 155 33.78 33.83 -29.01
CA LYS A 155 33.78 34.69 -30.20
C LYS A 155 32.60 34.39 -31.15
N ASN A 156 32.12 33.15 -31.17
CA ASN A 156 31.01 32.71 -32.03
C ASN A 156 29.63 33.03 -31.44
N LYS A 157 29.56 33.64 -30.25
CA LYS A 157 28.30 33.98 -29.60
C LYS A 157 27.38 34.86 -30.43
N LYS A 158 27.94 35.67 -31.34
CA LYS A 158 27.17 36.54 -32.25
C LYS A 158 26.36 35.78 -33.30
N VAL A 159 26.70 34.51 -33.56
CA VAL A 159 25.97 33.64 -34.51
C VAL A 159 24.65 33.16 -33.91
N LEU A 160 24.56 33.11 -32.56
CA LEU A 160 23.34 32.78 -31.84
C LEU A 160 22.45 34.04 -31.74
N THR A 161 21.69 34.28 -32.80
CA THR A 161 20.64 35.31 -32.89
C THR A 161 19.36 34.83 -32.23
N ASN A 162 18.59 35.74 -31.64
CA ASN A 162 17.30 35.40 -31.06
C ASN A 162 16.34 35.00 -32.19
N LEU A 163 15.85 33.75 -32.19
CA LEU A 163 15.03 33.24 -33.29
C LEU A 163 13.70 33.99 -33.42
N SER A 164 13.19 34.60 -32.34
CA SER A 164 12.00 35.45 -32.37
C SER A 164 12.14 36.65 -33.30
N GLU A 165 13.34 37.24 -33.44
CA GLU A 165 13.61 38.34 -34.36
C GLU A 165 13.52 37.91 -35.83
N LYS A 166 13.86 36.65 -36.14
CA LYS A 166 13.71 36.07 -37.49
C LYS A 166 12.27 35.68 -37.80
N PHE A 167 11.50 35.27 -36.80
CA PHE A 167 10.07 34.99 -36.99
C PHE A 167 9.26 36.26 -37.25
N ALA A 168 9.65 37.41 -36.70
CA ALA A 168 9.02 38.70 -37.01
C ALA A 168 9.28 39.20 -38.45
N GLN A 169 10.40 38.79 -39.08
CA GLN A 169 10.74 39.20 -40.44
C GLN A 169 10.16 38.29 -41.53
N ASN A 170 9.85 37.02 -41.20
CA ASN A 170 9.28 36.05 -42.14
C ASN A 170 7.79 35.74 -41.84
N GLY A 171 7.19 36.42 -40.86
CA GLY A 171 5.77 36.39 -40.56
C GLY A 171 5.05 37.53 -41.27
N ILE A 172 4.42 37.16 -42.39
CA ILE A 172 3.38 37.87 -43.14
C ILE A 172 2.54 38.80 -42.25
N ALA A 173 2.49 40.08 -42.66
CA ALA A 173 1.43 41.03 -42.28
C ALA A 173 0.08 40.62 -42.88
#